data_AF-A0A2M7ZGW5-F1
#
_entry.id   AF-A0A2M7ZGW5-F1
#
_cell.length_a   1.000
_cell.length_b   1.000
_cell.length_c   1.000
_cell.angle_alpha   90.00
_cell.angle_beta   90.00
_cell.angle_gamma   90.00
#
_symmetry.space_group_name_H-M   'P 1'
#
loop_
_entity.id
_entity.type
_entity.pdbx_description
1 polymer ?
#
loop_
_entity_poly.entity_id
_entity_poly.type
_entity_poly.pdbx_seq_one_letter_code
_entity_poly.pdbx_strand_id
1 'polypeptide(L)'
;MKKIFFFVSISLIFTAKSFAQLSPGELSKAHANLEGLSNCTKCHELGDQVRKEKCLSCHKEIKQLIKNNRGYHSSAEVKRRDCWKCHSEHNGRNFQVVKFDENKFDHSKTTFGLKGKHADIKCDECHNSKFISDKNISKRKDTFLGLSTTCKSCH
;
A
#
# COMPACT_ATOMS: atom_id res chain seq x y z
N MET A 1 17.62 36.17 -70.84
CA MET A 1 16.85 35.00 -70.37
C MET A 1 17.30 34.67 -68.95
N LYS A 2 16.55 35.10 -67.91
CA LYS A 2 16.90 34.89 -66.49
C LYS A 2 16.31 33.56 -66.01
N LYS A 3 17.14 32.59 -65.64
CA LYS A 3 16.70 31.32 -65.02
C LYS A 3 16.50 31.55 -63.52
N ILE A 4 15.26 31.50 -63.06
CA ILE A 4 14.90 31.56 -61.63
C ILE A 4 15.06 30.15 -61.06
N PHE A 5 16.04 29.95 -60.18
CA PHE A 5 16.22 28.71 -59.42
C PHE A 5 15.31 28.75 -58.18
N PHE A 6 14.27 27.93 -58.17
CA PHE A 6 13.39 27.75 -57.02
C PHE A 6 14.08 26.77 -56.05
N PHE A 7 14.76 27.31 -55.03
CA PHE A 7 15.31 26.51 -53.93
C PHE A 7 14.15 26.06 -53.03
N VAL A 8 13.67 24.82 -53.22
CA VAL A 8 12.71 24.20 -52.30
C VAL A 8 13.49 23.74 -51.06
N SER A 9 13.51 24.59 -50.03
CA SER A 9 14.05 24.24 -48.72
C SER A 9 13.12 23.21 -48.04
N ILE A 10 13.42 21.93 -48.23
CA ILE A 10 12.84 20.84 -47.42
C ILE A 10 13.29 21.05 -45.97
N SER A 11 12.40 21.57 -45.13
CA SER A 11 12.57 21.57 -43.69
C SER A 11 12.34 20.15 -43.19
N LEU A 12 13.42 19.47 -42.79
CA LEU A 12 13.35 18.21 -42.06
C LEU A 12 12.69 18.48 -40.71
N ILE A 13 11.40 18.17 -40.58
CA ILE A 13 10.71 18.19 -39.29
C ILE A 13 11.23 17.00 -38.49
N PHE A 14 12.18 17.25 -37.58
CA PHE A 14 12.55 16.28 -36.55
C PHE A 14 11.35 16.08 -35.64
N THR A 15 10.59 15.01 -35.86
CA THR A 15 9.54 14.59 -34.94
C THR A 15 10.21 14.00 -33.70
N ALA A 16 10.53 14.85 -32.73
CA ALA A 16 10.88 14.41 -31.40
C ALA A 16 9.70 13.56 -30.87
N LYS A 17 9.92 12.26 -30.70
CA LYS A 17 8.94 11.39 -30.03
C LYS A 17 8.82 11.86 -28.59
N SER A 18 7.82 12.70 -28.33
CA SER A 18 7.41 13.07 -26.99
C SER A 18 6.91 11.81 -26.30
N PHE A 19 7.72 11.22 -25.42
CA PHE A 19 7.18 10.27 -24.45
C PHE A 19 6.28 11.07 -23.53
N ALA A 20 4.98 10.97 -23.76
CA ALA A 20 4.00 11.42 -22.80
C ALA A 20 4.16 10.54 -21.57
N GLN A 21 4.99 10.98 -20.61
CA GLN A 21 5.19 10.39 -19.29
C GLN A 21 3.91 10.63 -18.46
N LEU A 22 2.80 10.03 -18.88
CA LEU A 22 1.50 10.17 -18.22
C LEU A 22 1.32 9.14 -17.10
N SER A 23 2.09 8.04 -17.14
CA SER A 23 1.98 6.96 -16.17
C SER A 23 3.16 7.01 -15.20
N PRO A 24 2.94 7.15 -13.87
CA PRO A 24 4.00 7.26 -12.87
C PRO A 24 4.82 5.97 -12.67
N GLY A 25 4.50 4.90 -13.38
CA GLY A 25 5.09 3.57 -13.23
C GLY A 25 4.03 2.52 -12.90
N GLU A 26 4.40 1.25 -12.98
CA GLU A 26 3.51 0.13 -12.62
C GLU A 26 3.17 0.14 -11.13
N LEU A 27 1.93 -0.21 -10.81
CA LEU A 27 1.52 -0.46 -9.43
C LEU A 27 2.14 -1.77 -8.92
N SER A 28 2.25 -1.89 -7.60
CA SER A 28 2.64 -3.12 -6.95
C SER A 28 1.73 -4.28 -7.34
N LYS A 29 2.19 -5.52 -7.13
CA LYS A 29 1.38 -6.71 -7.36
C LYS A 29 0.02 -6.68 -6.63
N ALA A 30 -0.04 -6.06 -5.45
CA ALA A 30 -1.26 -5.98 -4.66
C ALA A 30 -2.34 -5.06 -5.27
N HIS A 31 -1.92 -4.08 -6.07
CA HIS A 31 -2.80 -3.11 -6.72
C HIS A 31 -2.77 -3.19 -8.24
N ALA A 32 -2.19 -4.25 -8.82
CA ALA A 32 -2.08 -4.44 -10.27
C ALA A 32 -3.44 -4.36 -11.00
N ASN A 33 -4.49 -4.86 -10.36
CA ASN A 33 -5.86 -4.82 -10.90
C ASN A 33 -6.50 -3.41 -10.89
N LEU A 34 -5.84 -2.41 -10.30
CA LEU A 34 -6.26 -1.02 -10.29
C LEU A 34 -5.54 -0.18 -11.35
N GLU A 35 -4.74 -0.79 -12.22
CA GLU A 35 -4.14 -0.10 -13.35
C GLU A 35 -5.21 0.32 -14.39
N GLY A 36 -4.86 1.29 -15.23
CA GLY A 36 -5.77 1.87 -16.23
C GLY A 36 -6.21 3.29 -15.89
N LEU A 37 -6.39 4.11 -16.94
CA LEU A 37 -6.61 5.56 -16.83
C LEU A 37 -7.88 5.94 -16.05
N SER A 38 -8.90 5.08 -16.04
CA SER A 38 -10.14 5.32 -15.28
C SER A 38 -10.00 5.08 -13.79
N ASN A 39 -8.91 4.44 -13.35
CA ASN A 39 -8.72 4.03 -11.95
C ASN A 39 -7.84 4.98 -11.15
N CYS A 40 -7.19 5.97 -11.77
CA CYS A 40 -6.31 6.93 -11.10
C CYS A 40 -7.02 7.64 -9.94
N THR A 41 -8.29 8.01 -10.14
CA THR A 41 -9.12 8.72 -9.16
C THR A 41 -9.57 7.85 -7.99
N LYS A 42 -9.35 6.53 -8.02
CA LYS A 42 -9.58 5.65 -6.87
C LYS A 42 -8.62 5.95 -5.72
N CYS A 43 -7.44 6.49 -6.02
CA CYS A 43 -6.42 6.85 -5.02
C CYS A 43 -6.11 8.35 -5.01
N HIS A 44 -6.11 9.02 -6.17
CA HIS A 44 -5.75 10.43 -6.30
C HIS A 44 -6.98 11.34 -6.32
N GLU A 45 -6.89 12.52 -5.71
CA GLU A 45 -7.76 13.64 -6.08
C GLU A 45 -7.19 14.31 -7.34
N LEU A 46 -8.07 14.82 -8.21
CA LEU A 46 -7.63 15.41 -9.47
C LEU A 46 -6.69 16.59 -9.20
N GLY A 47 -5.44 16.49 -9.66
CA GLY A 47 -4.41 17.51 -9.45
C GLY A 47 -3.74 17.51 -8.07
N ASP A 48 -4.01 16.51 -7.22
CA ASP A 48 -3.42 16.42 -5.87
C ASP A 48 -2.82 15.03 -5.59
N GLN A 49 -2.13 14.92 -4.46
CA GLN A 49 -1.60 13.68 -3.90
C GLN A 49 -2.72 12.72 -3.47
N VAL A 50 -2.32 11.50 -3.13
CA VAL A 50 -3.26 10.50 -2.60
C VAL A 50 -3.77 10.89 -1.23
N ARG A 51 -5.05 10.60 -0.95
CA ARG A 51 -5.69 10.83 0.35
C ARG A 51 -5.78 9.55 1.17
N LYS A 52 -5.56 9.67 2.48
CA LYS A 52 -5.69 8.56 3.44
C LYS A 52 -7.07 7.90 3.38
N GLU A 53 -8.12 8.70 3.20
CA GLU A 53 -9.51 8.27 3.16
C GLU A 53 -9.77 7.32 1.99
N LYS A 54 -9.12 7.56 0.84
CA LYS A 54 -9.22 6.70 -0.35
C LYS A 54 -8.60 5.33 -0.10
N CYS A 55 -7.44 5.26 0.55
CA CYS A 55 -6.87 3.98 0.99
C CYS A 55 -7.83 3.23 1.92
N LEU A 56 -8.37 3.93 2.92
CA LEU A 56 -9.28 3.35 3.92
C LEU A 56 -10.67 2.99 3.36
N SER A 57 -11.02 3.41 2.15
CA SER A 57 -12.27 3.03 1.48
C SER A 57 -12.29 1.54 1.08
N CYS A 58 -11.12 1.00 0.69
CA CYS A 58 -10.91 -0.41 0.37
C CYS A 58 -10.33 -1.19 1.55
N HIS A 59 -9.37 -0.60 2.30
CA HIS A 59 -8.76 -1.23 3.48
C HIS A 59 -9.65 -1.09 4.73
N LYS A 60 -10.85 -1.69 4.68
CA LYS A 60 -11.91 -1.54 5.69
C LYS A 60 -11.50 -2.11 7.05
N GLU A 61 -10.74 -3.20 7.08
CA GLU A 61 -10.25 -3.82 8.32
C GLU A 61 -9.27 -2.89 9.04
N ILE A 62 -8.36 -2.26 8.29
CA ILE A 62 -7.42 -1.27 8.84
C ILE A 62 -8.18 -0.04 9.33
N LYS A 63 -9.16 0.45 8.56
CA LYS A 63 -10.06 1.54 8.97
C LYS A 63 -10.73 1.23 10.30
N GLN A 64 -11.26 0.02 10.46
CA GLN A 64 -11.95 -0.41 11.68
C GLN A 64 -10.99 -0.53 12.87
N LEU A 65 -9.78 -1.05 12.66
CA LEU A 65 -8.74 -1.13 13.69
C LEU A 65 -8.33 0.28 14.17
N ILE A 66 -8.09 1.22 13.25
CA ILE A 66 -7.76 2.62 13.58
C ILE A 66 -8.89 3.27 14.37
N LYS A 67 -10.15 3.09 13.94
CA LYS A 67 -11.33 3.62 14.63
C LYS A 67 -11.44 3.08 16.06
N ASN A 68 -11.15 1.80 16.25
CA ASN A 68 -11.22 1.14 17.55
C ASN A 68 -9.95 1.30 18.40
N ASN A 69 -8.97 2.09 17.94
CA ASN A 69 -7.64 2.20 18.54
C ASN A 69 -7.00 0.83 18.81
N ARG A 70 -6.96 -0.05 17.81
CA ARG A 70 -6.33 -1.38 17.90
C ARG A 70 -5.22 -1.56 16.87
N GLY A 71 -4.24 -2.40 17.21
CA GLY A 71 -3.13 -2.77 16.33
C GLY A 71 -2.14 -1.63 16.07
N TYR A 72 -1.09 -1.94 15.29
CA TYR A 72 0.04 -1.03 15.07
C TYR A 72 -0.33 0.28 14.32
N HIS A 73 -1.28 0.21 13.38
CA HIS A 73 -1.75 1.40 12.65
C HIS A 73 -2.46 2.44 13.53
N SER A 74 -2.87 2.05 14.74
CA SER A 74 -3.45 2.96 15.75
C SER A 74 -2.41 3.60 16.67
N SER A 75 -1.15 3.15 16.59
CA SER A 75 -0.06 3.67 17.42
C SER A 75 0.18 5.16 17.17
N ALA A 76 0.79 5.85 18.14
CA ALA A 76 1.19 7.24 17.99
C ALA A 76 2.16 7.46 16.81
N GLU A 77 2.97 6.44 16.50
CA GLU A 77 3.93 6.45 15.38
C GLU A 77 3.23 6.54 14.03
N VAL A 78 2.09 5.85 13.85
CA VAL A 78 1.46 5.65 12.55
C VAL A 78 0.14 6.42 12.37
N LYS A 79 -0.67 6.58 13.43
CA LYS A 79 -2.07 7.06 13.35
C LYS A 79 -2.24 8.39 12.60
N ARG A 80 -1.22 9.27 12.64
CA ARG A 80 -1.21 10.59 11.99
C ARG A 80 -0.37 10.67 10.70
N ARG A 81 0.16 9.55 10.21
CA ARG A 81 0.90 9.50 8.94
C ARG A 81 -0.01 9.14 7.79
N ASP A 82 0.36 9.63 6.60
CA ASP A 82 -0.25 9.17 5.35
C ASP A 82 0.23 7.76 5.00
N CYS A 83 -0.66 6.95 4.46
CA CYS A 83 -0.38 5.54 4.16
C CYS A 83 0.82 5.37 3.22
N TRP A 84 0.92 6.20 2.19
CA TRP A 84 1.94 6.11 1.14
C TRP A 84 3.37 6.41 1.63
N LYS A 85 3.53 7.04 2.80
CA LYS A 85 4.86 7.28 3.40
C LYS A 85 5.57 5.99 3.77
N CYS A 86 4.81 4.93 4.08
CA CYS A 86 5.34 3.60 4.34
C CYS A 86 4.94 2.60 3.24
N HIS A 87 3.74 2.77 2.66
CA HIS A 87 3.16 1.92 1.63
C HIS A 87 3.27 2.57 0.24
N SER A 88 4.50 2.78 -0.23
CA SER A 88 4.73 3.49 -1.49
C SER A 88 4.33 2.64 -2.70
N GLU A 89 3.67 3.27 -3.67
CA GLU A 89 3.21 2.68 -4.93
C GLU A 89 3.94 3.29 -6.13
N HIS A 90 3.70 2.74 -7.32
CA HIS A 90 4.38 3.11 -8.58
C HIS A 90 5.87 2.74 -8.67
N ASN A 91 6.34 1.86 -7.78
CA ASN A 91 7.74 1.41 -7.75
C ASN A 91 7.98 0.09 -8.52
N GLY A 92 7.00 -0.37 -9.30
CA GLY A 92 7.08 -1.62 -10.04
C GLY A 92 6.39 -2.80 -9.36
N ARG A 93 6.06 -3.83 -10.15
CA ARG A 93 5.25 -4.98 -9.73
C ARG A 93 5.76 -5.69 -8.47
N ASN A 94 7.08 -5.85 -8.40
CA ASN A 94 7.74 -6.64 -7.36
C ASN A 94 8.29 -5.77 -6.22
N PHE A 95 7.95 -4.49 -6.18
CA PHE A 95 8.35 -3.63 -5.09
C PHE A 95 7.74 -4.10 -3.77
N GLN A 96 8.58 -4.19 -2.75
CA GLN A 96 8.14 -4.46 -1.39
C GLN A 96 7.49 -3.20 -0.81
N VAL A 97 6.17 -3.11 -0.98
CA VAL A 97 5.35 -1.98 -0.52
C VAL A 97 5.50 -1.75 0.99
N VAL A 98 5.79 -2.79 1.78
CA VAL A 98 5.92 -2.67 3.23
C VAL A 98 7.29 -3.18 3.68
N LYS A 99 8.11 -2.28 4.21
CA LYS A 99 9.36 -2.66 4.90
C LYS A 99 9.04 -2.98 6.36
N PHE A 100 8.80 -4.25 6.63
CA PHE A 100 8.49 -4.76 7.96
C PHE A 100 9.54 -5.81 8.37
N ASP A 101 10.19 -5.60 9.50
CA ASP A 101 11.17 -6.52 10.09
C ASP A 101 10.54 -7.16 11.32
N GLU A 102 10.06 -8.40 11.16
CA GLU A 102 9.37 -9.16 12.22
C GLU A 102 10.24 -9.33 13.46
N ASN A 103 11.56 -9.49 13.29
CA ASN A 103 12.49 -9.71 14.40
C ASN A 103 12.71 -8.45 15.26
N LYS A 104 12.33 -7.28 14.74
CA LYS A 104 12.46 -5.99 15.44
C LYS A 104 11.12 -5.37 15.81
N PHE A 105 10.02 -6.08 15.58
CA PHE A 105 8.71 -5.55 15.88
C PHE A 105 8.43 -5.57 17.39
N ASP A 106 8.16 -4.39 17.93
CA ASP A 106 7.83 -4.22 19.35
C ASP A 106 6.31 -4.10 19.55
N HIS A 107 5.72 -5.11 20.18
CA HIS A 107 4.29 -5.15 20.51
C HIS A 107 3.85 -4.07 21.50
N SER A 108 4.78 -3.48 22.26
CA SER A 108 4.49 -2.34 23.15
C SER A 108 3.98 -1.11 22.38
N LYS A 109 4.32 -1.02 21.08
CA LYS A 109 3.82 0.03 20.18
C LYS A 109 2.35 -0.15 19.81
N THR A 110 1.80 -1.34 20.04
CA THR A 110 0.38 -1.64 19.80
C THR A 110 -0.41 -1.50 21.10
N THR A 111 -1.74 -1.60 21.02
CA THR A 111 -2.59 -1.67 22.21
C THR A 111 -2.62 -3.06 22.86
N PHE A 112 -1.86 -4.03 22.34
CA PHE A 112 -1.74 -5.38 22.87
C PHE A 112 -0.27 -5.70 23.16
N GLY A 113 0.22 -5.20 24.29
CA GLY A 113 1.57 -5.48 24.77
C GLY A 113 1.68 -6.92 25.28
N LEU A 114 2.65 -7.66 24.77
CA LEU A 114 2.97 -9.01 25.23
C LEU A 114 3.59 -8.96 26.63
N LYS A 115 3.21 -9.90 27.50
CA LYS A 115 3.67 -9.96 28.90
C LYS A 115 3.97 -11.40 29.32
N GLY A 116 4.91 -11.53 30.25
CA GLY A 116 5.32 -12.84 30.78
C GLY A 116 5.78 -13.77 29.65
N LYS A 117 5.33 -15.02 29.68
CA LYS A 117 5.69 -16.03 28.67
C LYS A 117 5.30 -15.66 27.24
N HIS A 118 4.31 -14.79 27.03
CA HIS A 118 3.93 -14.34 25.69
C HIS A 118 4.94 -13.38 25.07
N ALA A 119 5.89 -12.82 25.83
CA ALA A 119 6.92 -11.95 25.26
C ALA A 119 7.95 -12.72 24.42
N ASP A 120 8.09 -14.03 24.67
CA ASP A 120 9.15 -14.86 24.09
C ASP A 120 8.64 -15.81 22.97
N ILE A 121 7.35 -15.79 22.66
CA ILE A 121 6.76 -16.65 21.62
C ILE A 121 6.96 -16.07 20.23
N LYS A 122 6.99 -16.95 19.23
CA LYS A 122 7.12 -16.53 17.82
C LYS A 122 5.83 -15.92 17.29
N CYS A 123 5.94 -15.08 16.27
CA CYS A 123 4.81 -14.38 15.66
C CYS A 123 3.71 -15.33 15.21
N ASP A 124 4.07 -16.46 14.59
CA ASP A 124 3.18 -17.47 14.03
C ASP A 124 2.49 -18.35 15.08
N GLU A 125 2.96 -18.35 16.33
CA GLU A 125 2.29 -19.03 17.44
C GLU A 125 0.98 -18.32 17.81
N CYS A 126 0.86 -17.02 17.54
CA CYS A 126 -0.38 -16.25 17.71
C CYS A 126 -1.02 -15.85 16.37
N HIS A 127 -0.25 -15.32 15.41
CA HIS A 127 -0.71 -14.91 14.08
C HIS A 127 -0.91 -16.12 13.16
N ASN A 128 -1.88 -16.95 13.56
CA ASN A 128 -2.24 -18.20 12.93
C ASN A 128 -3.71 -18.17 12.51
N SER A 129 -4.01 -18.67 11.32
CA SER A 129 -5.37 -18.74 10.78
C SER A 129 -6.35 -19.51 11.68
N LYS A 130 -5.87 -20.45 12.51
CA LYS A 130 -6.70 -21.20 13.47
C LYS A 130 -7.35 -20.32 14.53
N PHE A 131 -6.75 -19.16 14.84
CA PHE A 131 -7.24 -18.23 15.86
C PHE A 131 -8.01 -17.04 15.26
N ILE A 132 -8.23 -17.04 13.95
CA ILE A 132 -8.97 -16.00 13.23
C ILE A 132 -10.39 -16.49 12.97
N SER A 133 -11.37 -15.85 13.59
CA SER A 133 -12.79 -16.21 13.41
C SER A 133 -13.34 -15.80 12.05
N ASP A 134 -12.85 -14.69 11.47
CA ASP A 134 -13.27 -14.22 10.15
C ASP A 134 -12.69 -15.11 9.05
N LYS A 135 -13.55 -15.83 8.33
CA LYS A 135 -13.17 -16.78 7.29
C LYS A 135 -12.53 -16.14 6.06
N ASN A 136 -12.78 -14.86 5.79
CA ASN A 136 -12.15 -14.16 4.68
C ASN A 136 -10.73 -13.73 5.04
N ILE A 137 -10.51 -13.33 6.30
CA ILE A 137 -9.17 -12.99 6.80
C ILE A 137 -8.35 -14.26 7.00
N SER A 138 -8.91 -15.33 7.58
CA SER A 138 -8.19 -16.57 7.88
C SER A 138 -7.62 -17.28 6.64
N LYS A 139 -8.17 -17.02 5.45
CA LYS A 139 -7.69 -17.55 4.16
C LYS A 139 -6.51 -16.76 3.58
N ARG A 140 -6.23 -15.56 4.08
CA ARG A 140 -5.11 -14.74 3.62
C ARG A 140 -3.82 -15.34 4.15
N LYS A 141 -2.85 -15.53 3.27
CA LYS A 141 -1.50 -15.95 3.67
C LYS A 141 -0.84 -14.84 4.48
N ASP A 142 -0.11 -15.23 5.53
CA ASP A 142 0.77 -14.37 6.32
C ASP A 142 0.07 -13.11 6.87
N THR A 143 -1.20 -13.25 7.27
CA THR A 143 -1.97 -12.12 7.79
C THR A 143 -1.76 -11.91 9.29
N PHE A 144 -1.47 -10.67 9.66
CA PHE A 144 -1.41 -10.24 11.06
C PHE A 144 -2.76 -9.71 11.59
N LEU A 145 -3.83 -9.83 10.82
CA LEU A 145 -5.16 -9.31 11.15
C LEU A 145 -6.07 -10.40 11.70
N GLY A 146 -7.16 -9.97 12.36
CA GLY A 146 -8.28 -10.86 12.69
C GLY A 146 -8.15 -11.68 13.96
N LEU A 147 -7.06 -11.54 14.71
CA LEU A 147 -6.93 -12.14 16.03
C LEU A 147 -7.82 -11.46 17.08
N SER A 148 -8.36 -12.27 17.98
CA SER A 148 -8.89 -11.76 19.24
C SER A 148 -7.75 -11.36 20.18
N THR A 149 -8.03 -10.43 21.09
CA THR A 149 -7.11 -10.06 22.19
C THR A 149 -7.58 -10.62 23.54
N THR A 150 -8.54 -11.56 23.52
CA THR A 150 -9.05 -12.23 24.72
C THR A 150 -8.27 -13.52 24.96
N CYS A 151 -7.90 -13.79 26.21
CA CYS A 151 -7.13 -15.00 26.55
C CYS A 151 -7.85 -16.29 26.09
N LYS A 152 -9.19 -16.28 26.16
CA LYS A 152 -10.06 -17.41 25.77
C LYS A 152 -10.01 -17.77 24.28
N SER A 153 -9.47 -16.92 23.41
CA SER A 153 -9.34 -17.31 21.99
C SER A 153 -8.29 -18.38 21.76
N CYS A 154 -7.38 -18.59 22.73
CA CYS A 154 -6.28 -19.55 22.64
C CYS A 154 -6.22 -20.54 23.82
N HIS A 155 -6.85 -20.23 24.95
CA HIS A 155 -6.93 -21.05 26.18
C HIS A 155 -8.38 -21.40 26.52
#